data_AF-A0A925T3Q9-F1
#
_entry.id   AF-A0A925T3Q9-F1
#
_cell.length_a   1.000
_cell.length_b   1.000
_cell.length_c   1.000
_cell.angle_alpha   90.00
_cell.angle_beta   90.00
_cell.angle_gamma   90.00
#
_symmetry.space_group_name_H-M   'P 1'
#
loop_
_entity.id
_entity.type
_entity.pdbx_description
1 polymer ?
#
loop_
_entity_poly.entity_id
_entity_poly.type
_entity_poly.pdbx_seq_one_letter_code
_entity_poly.pdbx_strand_id
1 'polypeptide(L)'
;AGFIHDFFPSSGIAINDIGAIVFFNDNVHILDMEGLATNDVLRIKKNLHPAYLRKYVENNKIEIGIFYPHLYVGKIPPEWELVGTWTLTDNYIAGGSVVGFYVINPALKSRLIQSLQSYKNYLPGNVKQEGIYLKE
;
A
#
# COMPACT_ATOMS: atom_id res chain seq x y z
N ALA A 1 2.96 1.10 9.96
CA ALA A 1 3.76 2.26 10.41
C ALA A 1 5.25 1.93 10.39
N GLY A 2 5.76 1.02 11.23
CA GLY A 2 7.20 0.67 11.30
C GLY A 2 7.84 0.35 9.94
N PHE A 3 7.23 -0.55 9.15
CA PHE A 3 7.69 -0.84 7.78
C PHE A 3 7.93 0.40 6.89
N ILE A 4 7.03 1.39 6.96
CA ILE A 4 7.17 2.61 6.15
C ILE A 4 8.28 3.49 6.71
N HIS A 5 8.37 3.60 8.04
CA HIS A 5 9.42 4.35 8.72
C HIS A 5 10.81 3.85 8.35
N ASP A 6 11.01 2.53 8.39
CA ASP A 6 12.32 1.92 8.18
C ASP A 6 12.75 1.94 6.70
N PHE A 7 11.81 1.75 5.77
CA PHE A 7 12.13 1.48 4.37
C PHE A 7 11.67 2.56 3.38
N PHE A 8 10.68 3.38 3.73
CA PHE A 8 10.04 4.36 2.83
C PHE A 8 9.70 5.70 3.52
N PRO A 9 10.61 6.31 4.31
CA PRO A 9 10.28 7.45 5.19
C PRO A 9 9.90 8.74 4.46
N SER A 10 10.20 8.83 3.17
CA SER A 10 9.97 10.02 2.33
C SER A 10 9.33 9.68 0.97
N SER A 11 8.77 8.48 0.83
CA SER A 11 8.17 8.03 -0.42
C SER A 11 6.70 8.45 -0.54
N GLY A 12 6.23 8.51 -1.78
CA GLY A 12 4.80 8.59 -2.06
C GLY A 12 4.13 7.22 -1.94
N ILE A 13 3.09 7.11 -1.11
CA ILE A 13 2.45 5.83 -0.76
C ILE A 13 0.92 5.94 -0.87
N ALA A 14 0.32 5.05 -1.66
CA ALA A 14 -1.14 4.84 -1.68
C ALA A 14 -1.55 3.90 -0.55
N ILE A 15 -2.49 4.30 0.32
CA ILE A 15 -2.83 3.53 1.52
C ILE A 15 -4.27 3.73 2.01
N ASN A 16 -4.81 2.75 2.74
CA ASN A 16 -6.09 2.87 3.44
C ASN A 16 -5.95 3.45 4.86
N ASP A 17 -5.05 2.88 5.68
CA ASP A 17 -4.94 3.23 7.10
C ASP A 17 -3.94 4.36 7.36
N ILE A 18 -4.39 5.60 7.24
CA ILE A 18 -3.50 6.78 7.33
C ILE A 18 -3.07 7.17 8.75
N GLY A 19 -3.84 6.80 9.79
CA GLY A 19 -3.69 7.35 11.14
C GLY A 19 -2.30 7.17 11.76
N ALA A 20 -1.97 5.94 12.19
CA ALA A 20 -0.66 5.65 12.79
C ALA A 20 0.49 5.89 11.81
N ILE A 21 0.24 5.79 10.50
CA ILE A 21 1.28 5.94 9.48
C ILE A 21 1.70 7.40 9.38
N VAL A 22 0.76 8.33 9.24
CA VAL A 22 1.09 9.77 9.21
C VAL A 22 1.56 10.26 10.57
N PHE A 23 1.04 9.71 11.68
CA PHE A 23 1.47 10.11 13.02
C PHE A 23 2.95 9.79 13.33
N PHE A 24 3.48 8.66 12.83
CA PHE A 24 4.86 8.23 13.09
C PHE A 24 5.84 8.52 11.94
N ASN A 25 5.40 9.20 10.88
CA ASN A 25 6.23 9.47 9.70
C ASN A 25 6.02 10.90 9.20
N ASP A 26 6.98 11.78 9.48
CA ASP A 26 6.84 13.22 9.20
C ASP A 26 6.88 13.57 7.71
N ASN A 27 7.57 12.75 6.90
CA ASN A 27 7.92 13.11 5.51
C ASN A 27 7.24 12.22 4.46
N VAL A 28 6.30 11.36 4.84
CA VAL A 28 5.59 10.51 3.88
C VAL A 28 4.56 11.31 3.09
N HIS A 29 4.48 11.05 1.78
CA HIS A 29 3.45 11.64 0.94
C HIS A 29 2.34 10.62 0.70
N ILE A 30 1.16 10.86 1.28
CA ILE A 30 0.08 9.86 1.29
C ILE A 30 -0.99 10.17 0.25
N LEU A 31 -1.28 9.17 -0.58
CA LEU A 31 -2.55 9.05 -1.29
C LEU A 31 -3.48 8.20 -0.44
N ASP A 32 -4.47 8.83 0.20
CA ASP A 32 -5.50 8.13 0.94
C ASP A 32 -6.53 7.54 -0.02
N MET A 33 -6.52 6.22 -0.13
CA MET A 33 -7.37 5.46 -1.05
C MET A 33 -8.83 5.37 -0.58
N GLU A 34 -9.14 5.73 0.68
CA GLU A 34 -10.52 5.85 1.18
C GLU A 34 -11.09 7.26 1.02
N GLY A 35 -10.25 8.27 0.79
CA GLY A 35 -10.66 9.66 0.59
C GLY A 35 -11.04 10.39 1.88
N LEU A 36 -10.55 9.96 3.05
CA LEU A 36 -10.67 10.70 4.31
C LEU A 36 -9.80 11.96 4.30
N ALA A 37 -8.60 11.87 3.73
CA ALA A 37 -7.64 12.96 3.61
C ALA A 37 -7.38 13.41 2.17
N THR A 38 -7.76 12.61 1.16
CA THR A 38 -7.60 12.97 -0.27
C THR A 38 -8.95 13.31 -0.90
N ASN A 39 -9.28 14.60 -0.97
CA ASN A 39 -10.56 15.09 -1.52
C ASN A 39 -10.82 14.64 -2.96
N ASP A 40 -9.79 14.55 -3.79
CA ASP A 40 -9.94 14.10 -5.17
C ASP A 40 -10.42 12.65 -5.23
N VAL A 41 -9.88 11.78 -4.38
CA VAL A 41 -10.33 10.39 -4.22
C VAL A 41 -11.76 10.36 -3.71
N LEU A 42 -12.10 11.17 -2.70
CA LEU A 42 -13.47 11.24 -2.16
C LEU A 42 -14.51 11.57 -3.25
N ARG A 43 -14.20 12.54 -4.11
CA ARG A 43 -15.10 13.00 -5.18
C ARG A 43 -15.41 11.90 -6.20
N ILE A 44 -14.44 11.03 -6.47
CA ILE A 44 -14.56 10.00 -7.52
C ILE A 44 -14.78 8.59 -6.98
N LYS A 45 -14.71 8.36 -5.66
CA LYS A 45 -14.66 7.03 -5.02
C LYS A 45 -15.71 6.04 -5.55
N LYS A 46 -16.97 6.48 -5.69
CA LYS A 46 -18.08 5.64 -6.19
C LYS A 46 -17.83 5.14 -7.62
N ASN A 47 -17.20 5.97 -8.45
CA ASN A 47 -16.92 5.71 -9.86
C ASN A 47 -15.41 5.70 -10.13
N LEU A 48 -14.61 5.25 -9.15
CA LEU A 48 -13.16 5.29 -9.24
C LEU A 48 -12.71 4.41 -10.40
N HIS A 49 -12.22 5.05 -11.46
CA HIS A 49 -11.73 4.40 -12.66
C HIS A 49 -10.18 4.34 -12.62
N PRO A 50 -9.54 3.23 -13.04
CA PRO A 50 -8.09 3.07 -12.98
C PRO A 50 -7.29 4.23 -13.62
N ALA A 51 -7.81 4.81 -14.69
CA ALA A 51 -7.18 5.94 -15.37
C ALA A 51 -7.01 7.18 -14.47
N TYR A 52 -7.89 7.41 -13.50
CA TYR A 52 -7.73 8.50 -12.53
C TYR A 52 -6.56 8.22 -11.59
N LEU A 53 -6.48 6.99 -11.06
CA LEU A 53 -5.36 6.60 -10.19
C LEU A 53 -4.04 6.78 -10.92
N ARG A 54 -3.93 6.32 -12.18
CA ARG A 54 -2.74 6.51 -13.02
C ARG A 54 -2.29 7.98 -13.06
N LYS A 55 -3.19 8.87 -13.48
CA LYS A 55 -2.88 10.30 -13.56
C LYS A 55 -2.54 10.90 -12.20
N TYR A 56 -3.25 10.49 -11.14
CA TYR A 56 -3.03 11.00 -9.80
C TYR A 56 -1.65 10.59 -9.27
N VAL A 57 -1.28 9.31 -9.41
CA VAL A 57 0.01 8.81 -8.91
C VAL A 57 1.19 9.41 -9.65
N GLU A 58 1.07 9.63 -10.96
CA GLU A 58 2.08 10.33 -11.77
C GLU A 58 2.28 11.77 -11.29
N ASN A 59 1.19 12.53 -11.14
CA ASN A 59 1.25 13.95 -10.75
C ASN A 59 1.74 14.15 -9.30
N ASN A 60 1.44 13.21 -8.41
CA ASN A 60 1.74 13.30 -6.99
C ASN A 60 2.94 12.42 -6.57
N LYS A 61 3.66 11.84 -7.53
CA LYS A 61 4.85 11.00 -7.28
C LYS A 61 4.59 9.89 -6.26
N ILE A 62 3.46 9.20 -6.41
CA ILE A 62 3.13 8.02 -5.60
C ILE A 62 3.84 6.80 -6.20
N GLU A 63 4.58 6.06 -5.39
CA GLU A 63 5.57 5.10 -5.85
C GLU A 63 5.26 3.65 -5.46
N ILE A 64 4.57 3.43 -4.34
CA ILE A 64 4.10 2.13 -3.88
C ILE A 64 2.68 2.19 -3.34
N GLY A 65 1.99 1.05 -3.32
CA GLY A 65 0.66 0.89 -2.74
C GLY A 65 0.66 -0.13 -1.60
N ILE A 66 -0.02 0.19 -0.51
CA ILE A 66 -0.22 -0.68 0.65
C ILE A 66 -1.68 -0.55 1.08
N PHE A 67 -2.55 -1.40 0.54
CA PHE A 67 -4.00 -1.25 0.71
C PHE A 67 -4.71 -2.60 0.64
N TYR A 68 -6.00 -2.63 0.99
CA TYR A 68 -6.83 -3.83 0.96
C TYR A 68 -7.30 -4.14 -0.48
N PRO A 69 -6.80 -5.19 -1.15
CA PRO A 69 -7.11 -5.42 -2.57
C PRO A 69 -8.60 -5.57 -2.87
N HIS A 70 -9.34 -6.18 -1.94
CA HIS A 70 -10.77 -6.47 -2.10
C HIS A 70 -11.64 -5.20 -2.22
N LEU A 71 -11.18 -4.04 -1.76
CA LEU A 71 -11.90 -2.77 -1.90
C LEU A 71 -11.77 -2.16 -3.31
N TYR A 72 -10.82 -2.64 -4.11
CA TYR A 72 -10.44 -2.05 -5.41
C TYR A 72 -10.51 -3.03 -6.58
N VAL A 73 -11.32 -4.09 -6.47
CA VAL A 73 -11.52 -5.05 -7.57
C VAL A 73 -11.98 -4.32 -8.83
N GLY A 74 -11.23 -4.48 -9.93
CA GLY A 74 -11.46 -3.80 -11.22
C GLY A 74 -11.09 -2.32 -11.26
N LYS A 75 -10.56 -1.76 -10.16
CA LYS A 75 -10.21 -0.33 -10.03
C LYS A 75 -8.70 -0.07 -9.98
N ILE A 76 -7.90 -1.09 -9.67
CA ILE A 76 -6.43 -1.00 -9.66
C ILE A 76 -5.91 -0.93 -11.11
N PRO A 77 -5.03 0.02 -11.46
CA PRO A 77 -4.36 0.03 -12.76
C PRO A 77 -3.62 -1.30 -13.02
N PRO A 78 -3.77 -1.92 -14.20
CA PRO A 78 -3.21 -3.25 -14.49
C PRO A 78 -1.68 -3.28 -14.45
N GLU A 79 -1.01 -2.13 -14.62
CA GLU A 79 0.44 -2.00 -14.51
C GLU A 79 0.96 -1.98 -13.07
N TRP A 80 0.09 -1.85 -12.06
CA TRP A 80 0.51 -1.93 -10.65
C TRP A 80 0.74 -3.40 -10.28
N GLU A 81 1.98 -3.73 -9.93
CA GLU A 81 2.38 -5.11 -9.70
C GLU A 81 2.25 -5.48 -8.22
N LEU A 82 1.39 -6.46 -7.91
CA LEU A 82 1.32 -7.05 -6.57
C LEU A 82 2.58 -7.90 -6.32
N VAL A 83 3.41 -7.51 -5.36
CA VAL A 83 4.64 -8.24 -5.00
C VAL A 83 4.47 -9.11 -3.76
N GLY A 84 3.44 -8.87 -2.96
CA GLY A 84 3.17 -9.65 -1.77
C GLY A 84 1.90 -9.26 -1.04
N THR A 85 1.45 -10.15 -0.16
CA THR A 85 0.33 -9.92 0.74
C THR A 85 0.70 -10.31 2.17
N TRP A 86 0.12 -9.59 3.11
CA TRP A 86 0.04 -9.97 4.52
C TRP A 86 -1.42 -10.21 4.87
N THR A 87 -1.71 -11.40 5.39
CA THR A 87 -3.06 -11.80 5.81
C THR A 87 -3.12 -11.91 7.32
N LEU A 88 -3.95 -11.08 7.94
CA LEU A 88 -4.34 -11.17 9.34
C LEU A 88 -5.25 -12.40 9.51
N THR A 89 -4.85 -13.40 10.27
CA THR A 89 -5.68 -14.60 10.52
C THR A 89 -6.83 -14.30 11.48
N ASP A 90 -6.62 -13.35 12.40
CA ASP A 90 -7.58 -12.96 13.42
C ASP A 90 -7.90 -11.47 13.30
N ASN A 91 -8.67 -11.11 12.27
CA ASN A 91 -9.00 -9.71 12.00
C ASN A 91 -10.18 -9.23 12.87
N TYR A 92 -9.87 -8.54 13.97
CA TYR A 92 -10.89 -7.93 14.85
C TYR A 92 -11.15 -6.44 14.58
N ILE A 93 -10.21 -5.74 13.93
CA ILE A 93 -10.20 -4.26 13.89
C ILE A 93 -10.03 -3.71 12.47
N ALA A 94 -9.27 -4.39 11.60
CA ALA A 94 -8.88 -3.87 10.30
C ALA A 94 -10.04 -3.93 9.29
N GLY A 95 -10.08 -2.96 8.36
CA GLY A 95 -11.09 -2.89 7.30
C GLY A 95 -11.03 -4.07 6.31
N GLY A 96 -9.91 -4.80 6.26
CA GLY A 96 -9.75 -6.04 5.53
C GLY A 96 -8.73 -6.95 6.19
N SER A 97 -8.84 -8.26 5.96
CA SER A 97 -7.86 -9.24 6.48
C SER A 97 -6.60 -9.32 5.62
N VAL A 98 -6.65 -8.91 4.34
CA VAL A 98 -5.53 -9.01 3.40
C VAL A 98 -5.03 -7.62 3.02
N VAL A 99 -3.78 -7.33 3.38
CA VAL A 99 -3.04 -6.14 2.95
C VAL A 99 -2.17 -6.52 1.75
N GLY A 100 -2.34 -5.83 0.62
CA GLY A 100 -1.53 -6.03 -0.58
C GLY A 100 -0.44 -4.96 -0.73
N PHE A 101 0.74 -5.38 -1.17
CA PHE A 101 1.88 -4.53 -1.46
C PHE A 101 2.08 -4.44 -2.96
N TYR A 102 1.90 -3.24 -3.51
CA TYR A 102 1.93 -2.96 -4.94
C TYR A 102 3.10 -2.07 -5.31
N VAL A 103 3.77 -2.40 -6.41
CA VAL A 103 4.73 -1.53 -7.08
C VAL A 103 3.96 -0.63 -8.04
N ILE A 104 4.04 0.68 -7.83
CA ILE A 104 3.45 1.70 -8.72
C ILE A 104 4.53 2.28 -9.63
N ASN A 105 5.69 2.61 -9.05
CA ASN A 105 6.90 2.97 -9.77
C ASN A 105 7.77 1.71 -9.97
N PRO A 106 7.90 1.18 -11.20
CA PRO A 106 8.69 -0.04 -11.45
C PRO A 106 10.14 0.04 -10.97
N ALA A 107 10.73 1.24 -10.90
CA ALA A 107 12.08 1.43 -10.39
C ALA A 107 12.25 1.04 -8.91
N LEU A 108 11.16 1.00 -8.14
CA LEU A 108 11.18 0.59 -6.73
C LEU A 108 10.92 -0.91 -6.50
N LYS A 109 10.69 -1.70 -7.56
CA LYS A 109 10.35 -3.12 -7.43
C LYS A 109 11.35 -3.89 -6.56
N SER A 110 12.64 -3.82 -6.89
CA SER A 110 13.68 -4.53 -6.15
C SER A 110 13.77 -4.05 -4.70
N ARG A 111 13.65 -2.73 -4.47
CA ARG A 111 13.66 -2.15 -3.12
C ARG A 111 12.49 -2.65 -2.28
N LEU A 112 11.27 -2.68 -2.84
CA LEU A 112 10.08 -3.14 -2.11
C LEU A 112 10.17 -4.62 -1.75
N ILE A 113 10.63 -5.47 -2.68
CA ILE A 113 10.83 -6.90 -2.42
C ILE A 113 11.86 -7.10 -1.30
N GLN A 114 13.01 -6.44 -1.37
CA GLN A 114 14.06 -6.53 -0.34
C GLN A 114 13.58 -6.01 1.01
N SER A 115 12.81 -4.91 1.03
CA SER A 115 12.25 -4.35 2.26
C SER A 115 11.28 -5.33 2.93
N LEU A 116 10.39 -5.97 2.16
CA LEU A 116 9.49 -7.00 2.66
C LEU A 116 10.26 -8.21 3.20
N GLN A 117 11.30 -8.64 2.48
CA GLN A 117 12.16 -9.74 2.91
C GLN A 117 12.91 -9.42 4.22
N SER A 118 13.40 -8.19 4.38
CA SER A 118 14.05 -7.73 5.62
C SER A 118 13.05 -7.59 6.77
N TYR A 119 11.80 -7.19 6.49
CA TYR A 119 10.79 -6.96 7.53
C TYR A 119 10.04 -8.22 7.97
N LYS A 120 10.10 -9.32 7.19
CA LYS A 120 9.28 -10.53 7.40
C LYS A 120 9.31 -11.12 8.81
N ASN A 121 10.43 -10.96 9.52
CA ASN A 121 10.66 -11.50 10.87
C ASN A 121 10.16 -10.59 12.00
N TYR A 122 9.76 -9.35 11.69
CA TYR A 122 9.19 -8.40 12.67
C TYR A 122 7.67 -8.50 12.76
N LEU A 123 7.04 -9.34 11.94
CA LEU A 123 5.60 -9.52 11.93
C LEU A 123 5.16 -10.42 13.09
N PRO A 124 4.00 -10.12 13.71
CA PRO A 124 3.38 -11.02 14.67
C PRO A 124 3.11 -12.41 14.07
N GLY A 125 3.15 -13.46 14.90
CA GLY A 125 2.99 -14.84 14.46
C GLY A 125 1.62 -15.18 13.84
N ASN A 126 0.61 -14.32 13.98
CA ASN A 126 -0.72 -14.46 13.39
C ASN A 126 -0.85 -13.72 12.03
N VAL A 127 0.27 -13.29 11.44
CA VAL A 127 0.30 -12.71 10.09
C VAL A 127 0.84 -13.74 9.11
N LYS A 128 -0.03 -14.24 8.23
CA LYS A 128 0.36 -15.11 7.13
C LYS A 128 0.95 -14.26 5.99
N GLN A 129 2.09 -14.68 5.47
CA GLN A 129 2.83 -13.98 4.43
C GLN A 129 2.78 -14.75 3.12
N GLU A 130 2.54 -14.06 2.00
CA GLU A 130 2.64 -14.61 0.65
C GLU A 130 3.31 -13.57 -0.28
N GLY A 131 4.08 -14.01 -1.27
CA GLY A 131 4.68 -13.10 -2.25
C GLY A 131 6.03 -13.54 -2.77
N ILE A 132 6.56 -12.79 -3.73
CA ILE A 132 7.84 -13.10 -4.39
C ILE A 132 9.04 -12.88 -3.47
N TYR A 133 8.90 -12.08 -2.41
CA TYR A 133 9.93 -11.80 -1.39
C TYR A 133 10.23 -12.98 -0.45
N LEU A 134 9.43 -14.05 -0.54
CA LEU A 134 9.64 -15.30 0.22
C LEU A 134 10.42 -16.35 -0.56
N LYS A 135 10.62 -16.16 -1.87
CA LYS A 135 11.40 -17.08 -2.69
C LYS A 135 12.89 -16.86 -2.41
N GLU A 136 13.61 -17.95 -2.18
CA GLU A 136 15.06 -17.99 -1.96
C GLU A 136 15.84 -17.57 -3.21
#